data_AF-A0A519LVQ9-F1
#
_entry.id   AF-A0A519LVQ9-F1
#
_cell.length_a   1.000
_cell.length_b   1.000
_cell.length_c   1.000
_cell.angle_alpha   90.00
_cell.angle_beta   90.00
_cell.angle_gamma   90.00
#
_symmetry.space_group_name_H-M   'P 1'
#
loop_
_entity.id
_entity.type
_entity.pdbx_description
1 polymer ?
#
loop_
_entity_poly.entity_id
_entity_poly.type
_entity_poly.pdbx_seq_one_letter_code
_entity_poly.pdbx_strand_id
1 'polypeptide(L)'
;MTKKLFFLILITSLLSFSSDNETIEFDYPKNKEATLIIKTDQFKDFDKEWRGEDYYFLSKKSKDDIICSVLFYKLNKDEQKVMVDPFDPKDHTTSPIIPLTYFLNGNLKKYEKNNEMWGEPTDDFMFRQNDITDFEGIKTKQKHMYAYGMFGQDLFINVHLSKVNYTAKDSVTMREILSSLQKKK
;
A
#
# COMPACT_ATOMS: atom_id res chain seq x y z
N MET A 1 -59.78 24.86 -9.19
CA MET A 1 -58.77 25.55 -8.37
C MET A 1 -57.39 25.08 -8.76
N THR A 2 -56.50 26.04 -8.96
CA THR A 2 -55.16 25.96 -9.49
C THR A 2 -54.13 25.28 -8.58
N LYS A 3 -53.18 24.58 -9.25
CA LYS A 3 -51.73 24.58 -9.04
C LYS A 3 -51.13 23.91 -7.78
N LYS A 4 -50.38 22.84 -8.07
CA LYS A 4 -48.96 22.62 -7.70
C LYS A 4 -48.58 22.58 -6.21
N LEU A 5 -48.11 21.40 -5.77
CA LEU A 5 -47.01 21.28 -4.80
C LEU A 5 -46.25 19.98 -5.11
N PHE A 6 -45.39 19.96 -6.14
CA PHE A 6 -43.94 20.18 -6.07
C PHE A 6 -43.21 19.29 -5.04
N PHE A 7 -42.66 18.18 -5.57
CA PHE A 7 -41.28 17.72 -5.39
C PHE A 7 -40.64 17.95 -4.00
N LEU A 8 -40.71 16.94 -3.15
CA LEU A 8 -39.78 16.75 -2.04
C LEU A 8 -38.65 15.79 -2.48
N ILE A 9 -37.87 16.21 -3.47
CA ILE A 9 -36.54 15.63 -3.73
C ILE A 9 -35.59 16.81 -3.63
N LEU A 10 -35.13 17.08 -2.41
CA LEU A 10 -34.09 18.07 -2.20
C LEU A 10 -33.16 17.58 -1.07
N ILE A 11 -31.90 17.39 -1.47
CA ILE A 11 -30.68 17.45 -0.66
C ILE A 11 -30.35 16.22 0.19
N THR A 12 -29.91 15.13 -0.46
CA THR A 12 -28.81 14.30 0.07
C THR A 12 -27.59 14.25 -0.85
N SER A 13 -27.56 15.03 -1.94
CA SER A 13 -26.52 15.00 -2.97
C SER A 13 -25.37 16.01 -2.76
N LEU A 14 -25.14 16.53 -1.56
CA LEU A 14 -24.10 17.56 -1.30
C LEU A 14 -23.07 17.20 -0.22
N LEU A 15 -22.86 15.90 0.05
CA LEU A 15 -21.67 15.43 0.75
C LEU A 15 -20.76 14.64 -0.20
N SER A 16 -20.55 15.16 -1.40
CA SER A 16 -19.36 14.81 -2.18
C SER A 16 -18.29 15.86 -1.89
N PHE A 17 -17.78 15.87 -0.67
CA PHE A 17 -16.46 16.46 -0.42
C PHE A 17 -15.46 15.55 -1.13
N SER A 18 -15.15 15.83 -2.40
CA SER A 18 -13.85 15.42 -2.92
C SER A 18 -12.84 16.34 -2.25
N SER A 19 -12.22 15.90 -1.16
CA SER A 19 -10.92 16.47 -0.82
C SER A 19 -10.03 16.23 -2.03
N ASP A 20 -9.50 17.31 -2.62
CA ASP A 20 -8.46 17.20 -3.64
C ASP A 20 -7.24 16.56 -2.98
N ASN A 21 -7.21 15.23 -2.96
CA ASN A 21 -6.10 14.49 -2.36
C ASN A 21 -4.84 14.81 -3.15
N GLU A 22 -3.80 15.22 -2.45
CA GLU A 22 -2.49 15.45 -3.04
C GLU A 22 -1.99 14.15 -3.68
N THR A 23 -1.37 14.28 -4.86
CA THR A 23 -0.78 13.13 -5.57
C THR A 23 0.70 13.10 -5.25
N ILE A 24 1.15 12.01 -4.62
CA ILE A 24 2.55 11.79 -4.28
C ILE A 24 3.09 10.71 -5.23
N GLU A 25 4.22 11.00 -5.87
CA GLU A 25 4.88 10.09 -6.79
C GLU A 25 6.15 9.50 -6.16
N PHE A 26 6.36 8.20 -6.33
CA PHE A 26 7.58 7.50 -5.97
C PHE A 26 8.19 6.88 -7.22
N ASP A 27 9.32 7.43 -7.65
CA ASP A 27 10.09 6.96 -8.79
C ASP A 27 11.24 6.06 -8.34
N TYR A 28 11.46 4.96 -9.05
CA TYR A 28 12.71 4.21 -8.94
C TYR A 28 13.75 4.79 -9.92
N PRO A 29 14.85 5.41 -9.46
CA PRO A 29 15.69 6.24 -10.33
C PRO A 29 16.37 5.47 -11.47
N LYS A 30 16.55 4.15 -11.34
CA LYS A 30 17.15 3.29 -12.36
C LYS A 30 16.14 2.72 -13.37
N ASN A 31 14.83 2.90 -13.18
CA ASN A 31 13.79 2.49 -14.14
C ASN A 31 12.66 3.54 -14.19
N LYS A 32 12.60 4.30 -15.28
CA LYS A 32 11.60 5.38 -15.45
C LYS A 32 10.15 4.88 -15.52
N GLU A 33 9.94 3.64 -15.93
CA GLU A 33 8.61 3.01 -15.99
C GLU A 33 8.13 2.58 -14.59
N ALA A 34 9.05 2.44 -13.64
CA ALA A 34 8.73 2.09 -12.26
C ALA A 34 8.41 3.34 -11.45
N THR A 35 7.22 3.88 -11.70
CA THR A 35 6.66 5.00 -10.94
C THR A 35 5.35 4.59 -10.26
N LEU A 36 5.31 4.74 -8.95
CA LEU A 36 4.14 4.51 -8.11
C LEU A 36 3.49 5.85 -7.77
N ILE A 37 2.17 5.89 -7.74
CA ILE A 37 1.39 7.05 -7.36
C ILE A 37 0.49 6.68 -6.17
N ILE A 38 0.38 7.58 -5.20
CA ILE A 38 -0.58 7.50 -4.10
C ILE A 38 -1.33 8.83 -3.98
N LYS A 39 -2.64 8.78 -3.68
CA LYS A 39 -3.46 9.99 -3.52
C LYS A 39 -3.85 10.17 -2.07
N THR A 40 -3.12 11.03 -1.37
CA THR A 40 -3.35 11.32 0.05
C THR A 40 -2.70 12.64 0.44
N ASP A 41 -3.33 13.34 1.36
CA ASP A 41 -2.81 14.56 2.00
C ASP A 41 -2.14 14.27 3.37
N GLN A 42 -1.96 12.99 3.71
CA GLN A 42 -1.45 12.54 5.00
C GLN A 42 0.05 12.77 5.16
N PHE A 43 0.81 12.71 4.07
CA PHE A 43 2.26 12.77 4.08
C PHE A 43 2.74 13.98 3.29
N LYS A 44 3.75 14.68 3.81
CA LYS A 44 4.35 15.86 3.14
C LYS A 44 5.78 15.62 2.69
N ASP A 45 6.56 14.94 3.54
CA ASP A 45 7.98 14.71 3.31
C ASP A 45 8.32 13.22 3.40
N PHE A 46 9.19 12.76 2.50
CA PHE A 46 9.77 11.41 2.51
C PHE A 46 11.29 11.50 2.48
N ASP A 47 11.93 10.93 3.49
CA ASP A 47 13.36 10.65 3.46
C ASP A 47 13.62 9.53 2.44
N LYS A 48 14.73 9.62 1.69
CA LYS A 48 15.09 8.66 0.64
C LYS A 48 16.43 8.02 0.94
N GLU A 49 16.55 6.71 0.76
CA GLU A 49 17.75 5.95 1.05
C GLU A 49 17.97 4.84 0.01
N TRP A 50 19.21 4.66 -0.43
CA TRP A 50 19.64 3.48 -1.19
C TRP A 50 20.20 2.42 -0.26
N ARG A 51 19.85 1.15 -0.50
CA ARG A 51 20.41 -0.02 0.19
C ARG A 51 20.87 -1.04 -0.84
N GLY A 52 22.09 -0.84 -1.34
CA GLY A 52 22.57 -1.59 -2.50
C GLY A 52 21.76 -1.21 -3.75
N GLU A 53 20.99 -2.15 -4.28
CA GLU A 53 20.09 -1.89 -5.41
C GLU A 53 18.65 -1.55 -5.00
N ASP A 54 18.33 -1.66 -3.71
CA ASP A 54 17.01 -1.30 -3.21
C ASP A 54 16.89 0.19 -3.00
N TYR A 55 15.70 0.73 -3.19
CA TYR A 55 15.42 2.13 -2.97
C TYR A 55 14.22 2.33 -2.05
N TYR A 56 14.40 3.14 -1.03
CA TYR A 56 13.49 3.25 0.09
C TYR A 56 13.06 4.69 0.33
N PHE A 57 11.76 4.87 0.55
CA PHE A 57 11.16 6.12 0.97
C PHE A 57 10.54 5.94 2.35
N LEU A 58 10.68 6.93 3.23
CA LEU A 58 10.11 6.89 4.57
C LEU A 58 9.53 8.25 4.97
N SER A 59 8.25 8.26 5.33
CA SER A 59 7.60 9.37 6.00
C SER A 59 7.23 8.95 7.42
N LYS A 60 7.86 9.58 8.41
CA LYS A 60 7.49 9.44 9.84
C LYS A 60 6.57 10.55 10.33
N LYS A 61 6.38 11.61 9.54
CA LYS A 61 5.60 12.79 9.89
C LYS A 61 4.33 12.79 9.04
N SER A 62 3.20 12.49 9.65
CA SER A 62 1.88 12.56 9.02
C SER A 62 0.87 13.22 9.94
N LYS A 63 -0.29 13.60 9.40
CA LYS A 63 -1.36 14.27 10.16
C LYS A 63 -1.90 13.37 11.28
N ASP A 64 -2.00 12.07 11.03
CA ASP A 64 -2.56 11.07 11.95
C ASP A 64 -1.50 10.14 12.57
N ASP A 65 -0.22 10.56 12.61
CA ASP A 65 0.92 9.76 13.10
C ASP A 65 1.07 8.36 12.44
N ILE A 66 0.49 8.17 11.26
CA ILE A 66 0.72 7.01 10.41
C ILE A 66 2.13 7.14 9.81
N ILE A 67 2.95 6.10 9.95
CA ILE A 67 4.23 5.99 9.27
C ILE A 67 3.99 5.32 7.92
N CYS A 68 4.54 5.89 6.85
CA CYS A 68 4.50 5.30 5.52
C CYS A 68 5.92 5.02 5.03
N SER A 69 6.14 3.82 4.52
CA SER A 69 7.35 3.47 3.80
C SER A 69 7.05 2.84 2.46
N VAL A 70 7.87 3.15 1.47
CA VAL A 70 7.82 2.52 0.14
C VAL A 70 9.18 1.92 -0.15
N LEU A 71 9.21 0.61 -0.37
CA LEU A 71 10.40 -0.13 -0.76
C LEU A 71 10.27 -0.59 -2.21
N PHE A 72 11.23 -0.18 -3.03
CA PHE A 72 11.55 -0.79 -4.31
C PHE A 72 12.66 -1.80 -4.06
N TYR A 73 12.33 -3.09 -4.06
CA TYR A 73 13.25 -4.20 -3.83
C TYR A 73 13.67 -4.81 -5.16
N LYS A 74 14.96 -4.75 -5.49
CA LYS A 74 15.50 -5.28 -6.75
C LYS A 74 15.90 -6.73 -6.54
N LEU A 75 15.18 -7.65 -7.18
CA LEU A 75 15.54 -9.06 -7.17
C LEU A 75 16.91 -9.26 -7.81
N ASN A 76 17.75 -10.05 -7.15
CA ASN A 76 18.89 -10.63 -7.82
C ASN A 76 18.46 -11.78 -8.76
N LYS A 77 19.38 -12.24 -9.60
CA LYS A 77 19.10 -13.28 -10.62
C LYS A 77 18.63 -14.60 -10.01
N ASP A 78 19.13 -14.98 -8.85
CA ASP A 78 18.74 -16.24 -8.20
C ASP A 78 17.32 -16.12 -7.62
N GLU A 79 16.98 -14.98 -7.01
CA GLU A 79 15.63 -14.70 -6.53
C GLU A 79 14.62 -14.68 -7.68
N GLN A 80 14.94 -14.00 -8.79
CA GLN A 80 14.10 -13.96 -9.99
C GLN A 80 13.84 -15.37 -10.51
N LYS A 81 14.89 -16.20 -10.62
CA LYS A 81 14.79 -17.58 -11.09
C LYS A 81 13.92 -18.47 -10.21
N VAL A 82 13.94 -18.24 -8.90
CA VAL A 82 13.17 -19.06 -7.95
C VAL A 82 11.71 -18.58 -7.84
N MET A 83 11.49 -17.26 -7.89
CA MET A 83 10.21 -16.66 -7.52
C MET A 83 9.37 -16.22 -8.71
N VAL A 84 9.97 -15.91 -9.86
CA VAL A 84 9.29 -15.29 -11.01
C VAL A 84 9.26 -16.22 -12.21
N ASP A 85 10.42 -16.75 -12.63
CA ASP A 85 10.53 -17.62 -13.81
C ASP A 85 9.55 -18.82 -13.80
N PRO A 86 9.26 -19.50 -12.67
CA PRO A 86 8.31 -20.61 -12.66
C PRO A 86 6.86 -20.21 -12.98
N PHE A 87 6.55 -18.91 -12.87
CA PHE A 87 5.23 -18.35 -13.09
C PHE A 87 5.13 -17.58 -14.42
N ASP A 88 6.18 -17.57 -15.24
CA ASP A 88 6.20 -16.85 -16.50
C ASP A 88 6.32 -17.77 -17.72
N PRO A 89 5.20 -18.09 -18.40
CA PRO A 89 5.28 -18.87 -19.62
C PRO A 89 5.92 -18.10 -20.78
N LYS A 90 5.85 -16.75 -20.83
CA LYS A 90 6.29 -15.88 -21.94
C LYS A 90 6.25 -14.37 -21.57
N ASP A 91 7.21 -13.86 -20.81
CA ASP A 91 7.45 -12.42 -20.54
C ASP A 91 6.22 -11.57 -20.12
N HIS A 92 5.23 -12.16 -19.45
CA HIS A 92 3.94 -11.50 -19.21
C HIS A 92 3.47 -11.51 -17.76
N THR A 93 4.20 -12.13 -16.84
CA THR A 93 3.69 -12.26 -15.46
C THR A 93 4.20 -11.13 -14.56
N THR A 94 3.41 -10.06 -14.46
CA THR A 94 3.52 -9.03 -13.41
C THR A 94 2.43 -9.23 -12.37
N SER A 95 2.46 -10.35 -11.64
CA SER A 95 1.43 -10.67 -10.67
C SER A 95 1.83 -10.24 -9.25
N PRO A 96 1.02 -9.42 -8.54
CA PRO A 96 1.29 -9.00 -7.16
C PRO A 96 1.26 -10.15 -6.14
N ILE A 97 0.76 -11.35 -6.50
CA ILE A 97 0.83 -12.51 -5.61
C ILE A 97 2.27 -12.96 -5.35
N ILE A 98 3.17 -12.73 -6.30
CA ILE A 98 4.58 -13.10 -6.20
C ILE A 98 5.28 -12.26 -5.10
N PRO A 99 5.28 -10.91 -5.15
CA PRO A 99 5.85 -10.10 -4.08
C PRO A 99 5.12 -10.31 -2.75
N LEU A 100 3.79 -10.47 -2.74
CA LEU A 100 3.06 -10.84 -1.52
C LEU A 100 3.66 -12.10 -0.88
N THR A 101 3.83 -13.17 -1.66
CA THR A 101 4.38 -14.45 -1.17
C THR A 101 5.82 -14.31 -0.69
N TYR A 102 6.64 -13.52 -1.42
CA TYR A 102 8.03 -13.25 -1.04
C TYR A 102 8.13 -12.62 0.36
N PHE A 103 7.31 -11.59 0.64
CA PHE A 103 7.38 -10.85 1.90
C PHE A 103 6.61 -11.48 3.07
N LEU A 104 5.82 -12.53 2.85
CA LEU A 104 5.01 -13.16 3.92
C LEU A 104 5.83 -13.91 4.98
N ASN A 105 7.09 -14.23 4.71
CA ASN A 105 7.93 -15.04 5.59
C ASN A 105 8.80 -14.18 6.53
N GLY A 106 8.16 -13.47 7.45
CA GLY A 106 8.84 -12.63 8.45
C GLY A 106 9.00 -13.27 9.83
N ASN A 107 10.08 -12.90 10.54
CA ASN A 107 10.33 -13.31 11.94
C ASN A 107 9.25 -12.86 12.93
N LEU A 108 8.46 -11.85 12.55
CA LEU A 108 7.40 -11.28 13.38
C LEU A 108 6.08 -12.03 13.30
N LYS A 109 5.96 -13.04 12.41
CA LYS A 109 4.71 -13.78 12.15
C LYS A 109 4.06 -14.36 13.41
N LYS A 110 4.86 -14.76 14.40
CA LYS A 110 4.38 -15.28 15.69
C LYS A 110 3.63 -14.25 16.55
N TYR A 111 3.84 -12.96 16.32
CA TYR A 111 3.18 -11.87 17.05
C TYR A 111 1.95 -11.33 16.32
N GLU A 112 1.79 -11.63 15.03
CA GLU A 112 0.73 -11.08 14.19
C GLU A 112 -0.64 -11.66 14.55
N LYS A 113 -1.63 -10.78 14.71
CA LYS A 113 -3.04 -11.07 14.89
C LYS A 113 -3.86 -10.37 13.80
N ASN A 114 -5.15 -10.70 13.68
CA ASN A 114 -6.08 -10.06 12.75
C ASN A 114 -5.56 -9.99 11.31
N ASN A 115 -4.96 -11.10 10.85
CA ASN A 115 -4.43 -11.23 9.52
C ASN A 115 -5.56 -11.30 8.50
N GLU A 116 -5.52 -10.40 7.52
CA GLU A 116 -6.45 -10.39 6.39
C GLU A 116 -5.65 -10.00 5.15
N MET A 117 -6.00 -10.59 4.02
CA MET A 117 -5.45 -10.28 2.70
C MET A 117 -6.61 -9.98 1.75
N TRP A 118 -6.39 -9.09 0.79
CA TRP A 118 -7.38 -8.75 -0.22
C TRP A 118 -6.70 -8.33 -1.54
N GLY A 119 -7.51 -8.19 -2.60
CA GLY A 119 -7.04 -7.99 -3.98
C GLY A 119 -6.85 -9.31 -4.72
N GLU A 120 -6.78 -9.23 -6.04
CA GLU A 120 -6.66 -10.38 -6.94
C GLU A 120 -5.25 -10.50 -7.53
N PRO A 121 -4.79 -11.72 -7.90
CA PRO A 121 -3.50 -11.91 -8.56
C PRO A 121 -3.36 -11.21 -9.93
N THR A 122 -4.48 -10.74 -10.51
CA THR A 122 -4.52 -9.98 -11.77
C THR A 122 -4.51 -8.47 -11.57
N ASP A 123 -4.63 -7.99 -10.32
CA ASP A 123 -4.59 -6.56 -10.02
C ASP A 123 -3.16 -6.01 -10.07
N ASP A 124 -3.01 -4.69 -10.01
CA ASP A 124 -1.69 -4.08 -9.87
C ASP A 124 -1.05 -4.34 -8.50
N PHE A 125 -1.89 -4.50 -7.48
CA PHE A 125 -1.50 -4.69 -6.09
C PHE A 125 -2.38 -5.73 -5.40
N MET A 126 -1.75 -6.53 -4.53
CA MET A 126 -2.44 -7.28 -3.48
C MET A 126 -2.06 -6.68 -2.13
N PHE A 127 -2.92 -6.89 -1.15
CA PHE A 127 -2.82 -6.20 0.12
C PHE A 127 -2.91 -7.14 1.29
N ARG A 128 -2.38 -6.68 2.43
CA ARG A 128 -2.42 -7.40 3.69
C ARG A 128 -2.57 -6.43 4.84
N GLN A 129 -3.25 -6.86 5.89
CA GLN A 129 -3.16 -6.24 7.20
C GLN A 129 -2.79 -7.25 8.27
N ASN A 130 -2.22 -6.76 9.35
CA ASN A 130 -2.10 -7.46 10.61
C ASN A 130 -1.95 -6.46 11.76
N ASP A 131 -2.17 -6.96 12.97
CA ASP A 131 -1.96 -6.23 14.21
C ASP A 131 -0.88 -6.92 15.05
N ILE A 132 -0.09 -6.12 15.76
CA ILE A 132 0.76 -6.59 16.86
C ILE A 132 0.21 -5.97 18.14
N THR A 133 -0.31 -6.80 19.04
CA THR A 133 -0.88 -6.38 20.33
C THR A 133 -0.02 -6.79 21.53
N ASP A 134 1.00 -7.61 21.30
CA ASP A 134 1.97 -8.05 22.28
C ASP A 134 3.30 -8.30 21.56
N PHE A 135 4.39 -7.74 22.09
CA PHE A 135 5.73 -7.99 21.59
C PHE A 135 6.64 -8.27 22.78
N GLU A 136 7.17 -9.51 22.84
CA GLU A 136 8.04 -9.96 23.94
C GLU A 136 7.44 -9.74 25.34
N GLY A 137 6.12 -9.90 25.48
CA GLY A 137 5.40 -9.71 26.75
C GLY A 137 5.02 -8.26 27.04
N ILE A 138 5.42 -7.31 26.20
CA ILE A 138 5.02 -5.91 26.30
C ILE A 138 3.71 -5.73 25.53
N LYS A 139 2.66 -5.28 26.25
CA LYS A 139 1.40 -4.90 25.61
C LYS A 139 1.62 -3.69 24.72
N THR A 140 1.26 -3.84 23.46
CA THR A 140 1.31 -2.80 22.45
C THR A 140 -0.01 -2.80 21.68
N LYS A 141 -0.19 -1.83 20.80
CA LYS A 141 -1.34 -1.79 19.89
C LYS A 141 -0.88 -1.16 18.58
N GLN A 142 -0.28 -1.97 17.74
CA GLN A 142 0.24 -1.54 16.46
C GLN A 142 -0.52 -2.19 15.32
N LYS A 143 -0.93 -1.38 14.35
CA LYS A 143 -1.53 -1.86 13.10
C LYS A 143 -0.52 -1.72 11.98
N HIS A 144 -0.52 -2.71 11.11
CA HIS A 144 0.26 -2.73 9.89
C HIS A 144 -0.67 -3.01 8.70
N MET A 145 -0.54 -2.23 7.64
CA MET A 145 -1.15 -2.53 6.35
C MET A 145 -0.11 -2.43 5.25
N TYR A 146 -0.21 -3.32 4.28
CA TYR A 146 0.77 -3.48 3.22
C TYR A 146 0.08 -3.53 1.86
N ALA A 147 0.73 -2.97 0.85
CA ALA A 147 0.46 -3.25 -0.55
C ALA A 147 1.70 -3.84 -1.21
N TYR A 148 1.49 -4.85 -2.05
CA TYR A 148 2.52 -5.58 -2.76
C TYR A 148 2.25 -5.51 -4.25
N GLY A 149 3.27 -5.15 -5.02
CA GLY A 149 3.19 -5.09 -6.47
C GLY A 149 4.57 -5.31 -7.08
N MET A 150 4.64 -5.32 -8.40
CA MET A 150 5.92 -5.42 -9.10
C MET A 150 5.89 -4.67 -10.43
N PHE A 151 7.07 -4.23 -10.86
CA PHE A 151 7.34 -3.71 -12.20
C PHE A 151 8.30 -4.66 -12.91
N GLY A 152 7.91 -5.09 -14.12
CA GLY A 152 8.65 -6.12 -14.84
C GLY A 152 8.81 -7.40 -14.01
N GLN A 153 9.90 -8.13 -14.23
CA GLN A 153 10.17 -9.42 -13.58
C GLN A 153 11.09 -9.31 -12.35
N ASP A 154 11.64 -8.13 -12.04
CA ASP A 154 12.76 -8.04 -11.09
C ASP A 154 12.67 -6.88 -10.09
N LEU A 155 11.59 -6.10 -10.10
CA LEU A 155 11.43 -4.97 -9.18
C LEU A 155 10.14 -5.11 -8.37
N PHE A 156 10.27 -5.62 -7.15
CA PHE A 156 9.17 -5.74 -6.21
C PHE A 156 8.92 -4.42 -5.48
N ILE A 157 7.66 -4.19 -5.16
CA ILE A 157 7.16 -3.02 -4.43
C ILE A 157 6.53 -3.50 -3.14
N ASN A 158 6.94 -2.89 -2.03
CA ASN A 158 6.25 -3.00 -0.75
C ASN A 158 5.94 -1.60 -0.22
N VAL A 159 4.65 -1.25 -0.21
CA VAL A 159 4.16 -0.06 0.51
C VAL A 159 3.70 -0.53 1.87
N HIS A 160 4.23 0.04 2.94
CA HIS A 160 3.88 -0.31 4.31
C HIS A 160 3.40 0.93 5.06
N LEU A 161 2.20 0.82 5.62
CA LEU A 161 1.66 1.77 6.58
C LEU A 161 1.69 1.15 7.96
N SER A 162 2.12 1.91 8.96
CA SER A 162 2.02 1.48 10.37
C SER A 162 1.59 2.60 11.31
N LYS A 163 0.89 2.22 12.37
CA LYS A 163 0.45 3.15 13.41
C LYS A 163 0.45 2.45 14.77
N VAL A 164 1.10 3.07 15.74
CA VAL A 164 0.99 2.71 17.16
C VAL A 164 -0.23 3.39 17.78
N ASN A 165 -0.87 2.73 18.73
CA ASN A 165 -2.11 3.17 19.38
C ASN A 165 -3.26 3.44 18.40
N TYR A 166 -3.40 2.57 17.39
CA TYR A 166 -4.36 2.78 16.31
C TYR A 166 -5.83 2.74 16.76
N THR A 167 -6.67 3.49 16.05
CA THR A 167 -8.12 3.52 16.17
C THR A 167 -8.81 2.83 14.97
N ALA A 168 -10.13 2.68 15.04
CA ALA A 168 -10.90 2.21 13.89
C ALA A 168 -10.82 3.18 12.71
N LYS A 169 -10.81 4.50 12.97
CA LYS A 169 -10.65 5.52 11.94
C LYS A 169 -9.31 5.38 11.22
N ASP A 170 -8.22 5.18 11.96
CA ASP A 170 -6.89 5.01 11.38
C ASP A 170 -6.85 3.79 10.45
N SER A 171 -7.57 2.72 10.81
CA SER A 171 -7.67 1.53 9.96
C SER A 171 -8.37 1.83 8.63
N VAL A 172 -9.42 2.65 8.65
CA VAL A 172 -10.13 3.10 7.45
C VAL A 172 -9.21 3.99 6.60
N THR A 173 -8.59 4.99 7.23
CA THR A 173 -7.67 5.91 6.54
C THR A 173 -6.50 5.17 5.90
N MET A 174 -5.86 4.22 6.60
CA MET A 174 -4.78 3.40 6.02
C MET A 174 -5.27 2.59 4.82
N ARG A 175 -6.49 2.02 4.87
CA ARG A 175 -7.06 1.25 3.76
C ARG A 175 -7.39 2.13 2.56
N GLU A 176 -7.88 3.36 2.78
CA GLU A 176 -8.13 4.34 1.72
C GLU A 176 -6.82 4.77 1.04
N ILE A 177 -5.78 5.05 1.83
CA ILE A 177 -4.44 5.37 1.32
C ILE A 177 -3.93 4.25 0.41
N LEU A 178 -3.95 2.99 0.86
CA LEU A 178 -3.49 1.87 0.05
C LEU A 178 -4.36 1.62 -1.18
N SER A 179 -5.68 1.76 -1.06
CA SER A 179 -6.61 1.61 -2.19
C SER A 179 -6.42 2.70 -3.26
N SER A 180 -5.75 3.81 -2.92
CA SER A 180 -5.43 4.87 -3.87
C SER A 180 -4.17 4.61 -4.71
N LEU A 181 -3.43 3.53 -4.41
CA LEU A 181 -2.19 3.20 -5.10
C LEU A 181 -2.42 2.86 -6.56
N GLN A 182 -1.56 3.40 -7.42
CA GLN A 182 -1.59 3.18 -8.86
C GLN A 182 -0.17 3.10 -9.40
N LYS A 183 0.06 2.25 -10.41
CA LYS A 183 1.25 2.34 -11.25
C LYS A 183 1.02 3.43 -12.30
N LYS A 184 1.97 4.34 -12.48
CA LYS A 184 1.90 5.36 -13.54
C LYS A 184 2.03 4.66 -14.89
N LYS A 185 1.03 4.83 -15.76
CA LYS A 185 1.00 4.28 -17.13
C LYS A 185 1.57 5.28 -18.13
#